data_AF-A0A8J3ZZG8-F1
#
_entry.id   AF-A0A8J3ZZG8-F1
#
_cell.length_a   1.000
_cell.length_b   1.000
_cell.length_c   1.000
_cell.angle_alpha   90.00
_cell.angle_beta   90.00
_cell.angle_gamma   90.00
#
_symmetry.space_group_name_H-M   'P 1'
#
loop_
_entity.id
_entity.type
_entity.pdbx_description
1 polymer ?
#
loop_
_entity_poly.entity_id
_entity_poly.type
_entity_poly.pdbx_seq_one_letter_code
_entity_poly.pdbx_strand_id
1 'polypeptide(L)'
;MATVSFANLGIGAWAAVWIAVAGVVAYRARRGDRHRAAAWMITVAAFLAVQEDPALCIWYASVPPSVDPDGVLGVVHAHSRGHMLGSGVFAVAGLAVAVWVAHVALRRGERWAWRALLAYLLLGAAVDIAQVLFIYPHGFPVGATPADGVRGFGWPQIAAWIAIWSFALWFSRGEAVTRAGRKPSLTHRSTPENG
;
A
#
# COMPACT_ATOMS: atom_id res chain seq x y z
N MET A 1 -19.02 -22.36 -11.32
CA MET A 1 -18.44 -21.38 -12.27
C MET A 1 -19.05 -19.97 -12.14
N ALA A 2 -20.37 -19.78 -11.94
CA ALA A 2 -20.97 -18.44 -11.84
C ALA A 2 -20.53 -17.62 -10.59
N THR A 3 -20.18 -18.27 -9.47
CA THR A 3 -19.82 -17.61 -8.21
C THR A 3 -18.45 -16.92 -8.22
N VAL A 4 -17.46 -17.52 -8.89
CA VAL A 4 -16.09 -16.97 -9.01
C VAL A 4 -16.07 -15.68 -9.84
N SER A 5 -16.91 -15.61 -10.87
CA SER A 5 -17.04 -14.41 -11.72
C SER A 5 -17.61 -13.22 -10.93
N PHE A 6 -18.54 -13.47 -10.01
CA PHE A 6 -19.13 -12.41 -9.17
C PHE A 6 -18.15 -11.87 -8.12
N ALA A 7 -17.37 -12.75 -7.47
CA ALA A 7 -16.36 -12.33 -6.49
C ALA A 7 -15.25 -11.50 -7.14
N ASN A 8 -14.74 -11.93 -8.30
CA ASN A 8 -13.75 -11.17 -9.07
C ASN A 8 -14.29 -9.82 -9.55
N LEU A 9 -15.57 -9.76 -9.97
CA LEU A 9 -16.24 -8.51 -10.32
C LEU A 9 -16.34 -7.58 -9.11
N GLY A 10 -16.70 -8.10 -7.94
CA GLY A 10 -16.78 -7.33 -6.69
C GLY A 10 -15.43 -6.73 -6.28
N ILE A 11 -14.37 -7.56 -6.27
CA ILE A 11 -13.00 -7.11 -5.97
C ILE A 11 -12.53 -6.08 -7.00
N GLY A 12 -12.77 -6.32 -8.29
CA GLY A 12 -12.42 -5.38 -9.34
C GLY A 12 -13.15 -4.04 -9.22
N ALA A 13 -14.45 -4.07 -8.94
CA ALA A 13 -15.25 -2.86 -8.72
C ALA A 13 -14.77 -2.10 -7.47
N TRP A 14 -14.46 -2.80 -6.39
CA TRP A 14 -13.92 -2.21 -5.17
C TRP A 14 -12.56 -1.52 -5.42
N ALA A 15 -11.64 -2.20 -6.09
CA ALA A 15 -10.36 -1.64 -6.49
C ALA A 15 -10.54 -0.39 -7.38
N ALA A 16 -11.45 -0.45 -8.36
CA ALA A 16 -11.75 0.67 -9.24
C ALA A 16 -12.32 1.88 -8.48
N VAL A 17 -13.19 1.67 -7.48
CA VAL A 17 -13.70 2.74 -6.61
C VAL A 17 -12.55 3.45 -5.91
N TRP A 18 -11.60 2.73 -5.32
CA TRP A 18 -10.50 3.36 -4.60
C TRP A 18 -9.48 4.04 -5.52
N ILE A 19 -9.26 3.52 -6.73
CA ILE A 19 -8.52 4.23 -7.77
C ILE A 19 -9.22 5.55 -8.12
N ALA A 20 -10.55 5.53 -8.28
CA ALA A 20 -11.33 6.74 -8.54
C ALA A 20 -11.22 7.75 -7.38
N VAL A 21 -11.29 7.29 -6.12
CA VAL A 21 -11.08 8.13 -4.93
C VAL A 21 -9.69 8.78 -4.97
N ALA A 22 -8.63 8.02 -5.22
CA ALA A 22 -7.27 8.56 -5.35
C ALA A 22 -7.17 9.58 -6.50
N GLY A 23 -7.81 9.29 -7.64
CA GLY A 23 -7.90 10.20 -8.78
C GLY A 23 -8.60 11.52 -8.43
N VAL A 24 -9.69 11.48 -7.67
CA VAL A 24 -10.39 12.68 -7.18
C VAL A 24 -9.52 13.48 -6.22
N VAL A 25 -8.82 12.82 -5.29
CA VAL A 25 -7.88 13.47 -4.36
C VAL A 25 -6.77 14.19 -5.14
N ALA A 26 -6.16 13.51 -6.12
CA ALA A 26 -5.12 14.09 -6.97
C ALA A 26 -5.64 15.27 -7.80
N TYR A 27 -6.81 15.12 -8.43
CA TYR A 27 -7.44 16.16 -9.24
C TYR A 27 -7.73 17.43 -8.42
N ARG A 28 -8.28 17.27 -7.21
CA ARG A 28 -8.58 18.40 -6.31
C ARG A 28 -7.31 19.12 -5.85
N ALA A 29 -6.21 18.39 -5.68
CA ALA A 29 -4.92 18.95 -5.24
C ALA A 29 -4.01 19.42 -6.39
N ARG A 30 -4.42 19.30 -7.66
CA ARG A 30 -3.55 19.58 -8.82
C ARG A 30 -2.93 20.98 -8.86
N ARG A 31 -3.59 21.97 -8.23
CA ARG A 31 -3.15 23.38 -8.10
C ARG A 31 -2.76 23.78 -6.67
N GLY A 32 -2.67 22.82 -5.75
CA GLY A 32 -2.48 23.09 -4.32
C GLY A 32 -1.51 22.12 -3.66
N ASP A 33 -1.77 21.80 -2.40
CA ASP A 33 -0.90 21.01 -1.52
C ASP A 33 -0.81 19.53 -1.97
N ARG A 34 0.14 19.25 -2.87
CA ARG A 34 0.38 17.91 -3.43
C ARG A 34 0.85 16.92 -2.37
N HIS A 35 1.56 17.39 -1.36
CA HIS A 35 2.05 16.55 -0.26
C HIS A 35 0.91 16.05 0.64
N ARG A 36 -0.08 16.90 0.92
CA ARG A 36 -1.30 16.49 1.64
C ARG A 36 -2.15 15.51 0.84
N ALA A 37 -2.30 15.72 -0.47
CA ALA A 37 -2.96 14.75 -1.32
C ALA A 37 -2.22 13.40 -1.33
N ALA A 38 -0.89 13.42 -1.46
CA ALA A 38 -0.09 12.21 -1.41
C ALA A 38 -0.27 11.45 -0.10
N ALA A 39 -0.28 12.12 1.05
CA ALA A 39 -0.52 11.46 2.34
C ALA A 39 -1.89 10.75 2.41
N TRP A 40 -2.94 11.35 1.85
CA TRP A 40 -4.25 10.70 1.76
C TRP A 40 -4.25 9.51 0.79
N MET A 41 -3.57 9.63 -0.36
CA MET A 41 -3.42 8.51 -1.28
C MET A 41 -2.65 7.34 -0.65
N ILE A 42 -1.61 7.62 0.15
CA ILE A 42 -0.92 6.59 0.95
C ILE A 42 -1.85 5.94 1.97
N THR A 43 -2.76 6.71 2.59
CA THR A 43 -3.77 6.16 3.51
C THR A 43 -4.71 5.19 2.81
N VAL A 44 -5.18 5.56 1.61
CA VAL A 44 -6.02 4.70 0.77
C VAL A 44 -5.27 3.42 0.37
N ALA A 45 -4.03 3.55 -0.09
CA ALA A 45 -3.21 2.40 -0.46
C ALA A 45 -2.96 1.48 0.73
N ALA A 46 -2.63 2.02 1.91
CA ALA A 46 -2.43 1.25 3.12
C ALA A 46 -3.71 0.52 3.55
N PHE A 47 -4.88 1.16 3.45
CA PHE A 47 -6.17 0.52 3.72
C PHE A 47 -6.43 -0.68 2.81
N LEU A 48 -6.12 -0.56 1.52
CA LEU A 48 -6.24 -1.67 0.58
C LEU A 48 -5.22 -2.78 0.86
N ALA A 49 -3.97 -2.43 1.17
CA ALA A 49 -2.93 -3.40 1.51
C ALA A 49 -3.28 -4.20 2.79
N VAL A 50 -3.95 -3.60 3.77
CA VAL A 50 -4.43 -4.31 4.98
C VAL A 50 -5.39 -5.45 4.63
N GLN A 51 -6.23 -5.28 3.60
CA GLN A 51 -7.27 -6.25 3.22
C GLN A 51 -6.73 -7.50 2.51
N GLU A 52 -5.45 -7.51 2.15
CA GLU A 52 -4.77 -8.66 1.54
C GLU A 52 -4.16 -9.57 2.63
N ASP A 53 -2.86 -9.87 2.53
CA ASP A 53 -2.10 -10.72 3.44
C ASP A 53 -2.33 -10.43 4.93
N PRO A 54 -2.36 -9.17 5.41
CA PRO A 54 -2.54 -8.93 6.84
C PRO A 54 -3.91 -9.40 7.35
N ALA A 55 -5.00 -9.04 6.65
CA ALA A 55 -6.35 -9.47 7.00
C ALA A 55 -6.52 -10.99 6.83
N LEU A 56 -5.94 -11.58 5.78
CA LEU A 56 -5.97 -13.02 5.57
C LEU A 56 -5.25 -13.77 6.69
N CYS A 57 -4.04 -13.34 7.08
CA CYS A 57 -3.30 -13.94 8.20
C CYS A 57 -4.09 -13.85 9.51
N ILE A 58 -4.70 -12.69 9.80
CA ILE A 58 -5.55 -12.51 10.99
C ILE A 58 -6.77 -13.42 10.93
N TRP A 59 -7.44 -13.50 9.78
CA TRP A 59 -8.62 -14.33 9.58
C TRP A 59 -8.31 -15.82 9.78
N TYR A 60 -7.32 -16.34 9.07
CA TYR A 60 -6.86 -17.73 9.19
C TYR A 60 -6.43 -18.07 10.62
N ALA A 61 -5.77 -17.14 11.31
CA ALA A 61 -5.43 -17.38 12.71
C ALA A 61 -6.64 -17.45 13.64
N SER A 62 -7.74 -16.75 13.31
CA SER A 62 -8.88 -16.51 14.21
C SER A 62 -10.08 -17.44 14.00
N VAL A 63 -10.21 -18.06 12.83
CA VAL A 63 -11.39 -18.90 12.50
C VAL A 63 -11.16 -20.40 12.77
N PRO A 64 -12.21 -21.20 12.99
CA PRO A 64 -12.08 -22.65 13.10
C PRO A 64 -11.85 -23.31 11.72
N PRO A 65 -11.26 -24.52 11.65
CA PRO A 65 -11.08 -25.24 10.38
C PRO A 65 -12.37 -25.52 9.61
N SER A 66 -13.52 -25.53 10.28
CA SER A 66 -14.82 -25.81 9.65
C SER A 66 -15.31 -24.72 8.69
N VAL A 67 -14.71 -23.53 8.69
CA VAL A 67 -15.08 -22.42 7.80
C VAL A 67 -13.97 -22.06 6.82
N ASP A 68 -12.90 -22.85 6.79
CA ASP A 68 -11.78 -22.70 5.85
C ASP A 68 -12.04 -23.52 4.58
N PRO A 69 -12.41 -22.86 3.46
CA PRO A 69 -12.68 -23.56 2.20
C PRO A 69 -11.44 -24.22 1.60
N ASP A 70 -10.24 -23.74 1.96
CA ASP A 70 -8.97 -24.19 1.39
C ASP A 70 -8.32 -25.31 2.22
N GLY A 71 -8.89 -25.61 3.41
CA GLY A 71 -8.45 -26.71 4.29
C GLY A 71 -7.08 -26.50 4.96
N VAL A 72 -6.47 -25.33 4.78
CA VAL A 72 -5.18 -24.92 5.36
C VAL A 72 -5.18 -25.09 6.88
N LEU A 73 -6.24 -24.68 7.56
CA LEU A 73 -6.34 -24.74 9.02
C LEU A 73 -6.47 -26.17 9.57
N GLY A 74 -6.80 -27.15 8.73
CA GLY A 74 -6.78 -28.57 9.09
C GLY A 74 -5.36 -29.13 9.21
N VAL A 75 -4.36 -28.47 8.62
CA VAL A 75 -2.96 -28.93 8.58
C VAL A 75 -1.99 -28.01 9.33
N VAL A 76 -2.38 -26.76 9.62
CA VAL A 76 -1.54 -25.80 10.34
C VAL A 76 -1.63 -26.01 11.85
N HIS A 77 -0.48 -26.26 12.48
CA HIS A 77 -0.36 -26.40 13.94
C HIS A 77 -0.73 -25.11 14.69
N ALA A 78 -1.28 -25.23 15.90
CA ALA A 78 -1.70 -24.09 16.73
C ALA A 78 -0.59 -23.05 16.96
N HIS A 79 0.66 -23.51 17.12
CA HIS A 79 1.83 -22.62 17.23
C HIS A 79 2.01 -21.75 15.99
N SER A 80 1.90 -22.32 14.79
CA SER A 80 2.03 -21.60 13.52
C SER A 80 0.90 -20.59 13.32
N ARG A 81 -0.32 -20.91 13.76
CA ARG A 81 -1.44 -19.95 13.77
C ARG A 81 -1.14 -18.71 14.63
N GLY A 82 -0.44 -18.88 15.75
CA GLY A 82 0.06 -17.77 16.56
C GLY A 82 0.99 -16.84 15.79
N HIS A 83 1.92 -17.41 14.99
CA HIS A 83 2.79 -16.62 14.12
C HIS A 83 2.03 -15.93 12.99
N MET A 84 1.02 -16.57 12.41
CA MET A 84 0.15 -15.93 11.40
C MET A 84 -0.52 -14.69 11.97
N LEU A 85 -1.10 -14.79 13.18
CA LEU A 85 -1.70 -13.63 13.85
C LEU A 85 -0.66 -12.53 14.10
N GLY A 86 0.50 -12.90 14.63
CA GLY A 86 1.60 -11.98 14.89
C GLY A 86 2.04 -11.25 13.63
N SER A 87 2.28 -11.98 12.53
CA SER A 87 2.66 -11.42 11.23
C SER A 87 1.60 -10.47 10.68
N GLY A 88 0.33 -10.83 10.75
CA GLY A 88 -0.77 -9.95 10.32
C GLY A 88 -0.83 -8.66 11.14
N VAL A 89 -0.74 -8.75 12.47
CA VAL A 89 -0.73 -7.58 13.37
C VAL A 89 0.49 -6.68 13.11
N PHE A 90 1.68 -7.26 12.97
CA PHE A 90 2.89 -6.47 12.66
C PHE A 90 2.82 -5.78 11.30
N ALA A 91 2.25 -6.44 10.28
CA ALA A 91 2.05 -5.82 8.97
C ALA A 91 1.07 -4.64 9.04
N VAL A 92 -0.06 -4.79 9.77
CA VAL A 92 -1.00 -3.68 10.01
C VAL A 92 -0.31 -2.53 10.75
N ALA A 93 0.50 -2.82 11.77
CA ALA A 93 1.26 -1.80 12.49
C ALA A 93 2.27 -1.08 11.57
N GLY A 94 2.98 -1.81 10.70
CA GLY A 94 3.89 -1.25 9.70
C GLY A 94 3.18 -0.30 8.73
N LEU A 95 2.01 -0.69 8.23
CA LEU A 95 1.15 0.14 7.39
C LEU A 95 0.66 1.40 8.14
N ALA A 96 0.29 1.28 9.42
CA ALA A 96 -0.09 2.41 10.26
C ALA A 96 1.08 3.40 10.45
N VAL A 97 2.30 2.90 10.66
CA VAL A 97 3.51 3.74 10.73
C VAL A 97 3.77 4.44 9.40
N ALA A 98 3.60 3.76 8.26
CA ALA A 98 3.72 4.38 6.94
C ALA A 98 2.70 5.53 6.76
N VAL A 99 1.44 5.32 7.16
CA VAL A 99 0.41 6.37 7.16
C VAL A 99 0.80 7.54 8.06
N TRP A 100 1.30 7.27 9.26
CA TRP A 100 1.79 8.30 10.17
C TRP A 100 2.95 9.10 9.58
N VAL A 101 3.96 8.45 9.01
CA VAL A 101 5.08 9.09 8.30
C VAL A 101 4.57 9.96 7.15
N ALA A 102 3.58 9.48 6.40
CA ALA A 102 2.98 10.23 5.31
C ALA A 102 2.29 11.51 5.82
N HIS A 103 1.50 11.44 6.89
CA HIS A 103 0.78 12.61 7.42
C HIS A 103 1.65 13.58 8.22
N VAL A 104 2.72 13.11 8.87
CA VAL A 104 3.57 13.97 9.70
C VAL A 104 4.70 14.57 8.87
N ALA A 105 5.47 13.74 8.17
CA ALA A 105 6.73 14.14 7.57
C ALA A 105 6.61 14.37 6.05
N LEU A 106 5.92 13.50 5.31
CA LEU A 106 5.73 13.71 3.87
C LEU A 106 4.91 14.97 3.59
N ARG A 107 3.88 15.26 4.41
CA ARG A 107 3.10 16.51 4.33
C ARG A 107 3.94 17.78 4.50
N ARG A 108 5.07 17.70 5.21
CA ARG A 108 6.01 18.82 5.38
C ARG A 108 7.03 18.91 4.23
N GLY A 109 6.99 17.96 3.29
CA GLY A 109 7.95 17.85 2.19
C GLY A 109 9.30 17.25 2.62
N GLU A 110 9.33 16.51 3.72
CA GLU A 110 10.58 15.92 4.22
C GLU A 110 11.06 14.77 3.32
N ARG A 111 12.29 14.87 2.82
CA ARG A 111 12.84 13.93 1.84
C ARG A 111 13.02 12.51 2.36
N TRP A 112 13.37 12.37 3.64
CA TRP A 112 13.58 11.06 4.25
C TRP A 112 12.26 10.28 4.31
N ALA A 113 11.12 10.97 4.53
CA ALA A 113 9.80 10.36 4.57
C ALA A 113 9.43 9.75 3.21
N TRP A 114 9.69 10.49 2.12
CA TRP A 114 9.51 9.97 0.76
C TRP A 114 10.36 8.72 0.51
N ARG A 115 11.64 8.74 0.92
CA ARG A 115 12.54 7.59 0.77
C ARG A 115 12.11 6.39 1.61
N ALA A 116 11.66 6.62 2.84
CA ALA A 116 11.16 5.56 3.72
C ALA A 116 9.90 4.91 3.12
N LEU A 117 8.96 5.70 2.62
CA LEU A 117 7.75 5.20 1.97
C LEU A 117 8.04 4.49 0.64
N LEU A 118 9.05 4.94 -0.12
CA LEU A 118 9.52 4.21 -1.30
C LEU A 118 10.16 2.88 -0.91
N ALA A 119 11.04 2.87 0.09
CA ALA A 119 11.70 1.65 0.56
C ALA A 119 10.67 0.62 1.05
N TYR A 120 9.65 1.08 1.78
CA TYR A 120 8.53 0.23 2.22
C TYR A 120 7.79 -0.39 1.03
N LEU A 121 7.44 0.43 0.03
CA LEU A 121 6.78 -0.04 -1.20
C LEU A 121 7.64 -1.07 -1.95
N LEU A 122 8.94 -0.81 -2.10
CA LEU A 122 9.86 -1.72 -2.80
C LEU A 122 10.05 -3.04 -2.07
N LEU A 123 10.11 -3.01 -0.73
CA LEU A 123 10.19 -4.23 0.07
C LEU A 123 8.91 -5.06 -0.06
N GLY A 124 7.73 -4.42 0.02
CA GLY A 124 6.45 -5.09 -0.21
C GLY A 124 6.37 -5.70 -1.60
N ALA A 125 6.68 -4.93 -2.65
CA ALA A 125 6.69 -5.43 -4.02
C ALA A 125 7.67 -6.59 -4.25
N ALA A 126 8.83 -6.60 -3.57
CA ALA A 126 9.76 -7.71 -3.64
C ALA A 126 9.19 -8.99 -3.02
N VAL A 127 8.44 -8.87 -1.92
CA VAL A 127 7.71 -10.00 -1.31
C VAL A 127 6.63 -10.51 -2.25
N ASP A 128 5.82 -9.63 -2.85
CA ASP A 128 4.78 -10.01 -3.81
C ASP A 128 5.39 -10.75 -5.02
N ILE A 129 6.49 -10.23 -5.57
CA ILE A 129 7.21 -10.88 -6.67
C ILE A 129 7.72 -12.26 -6.24
N ALA A 130 8.30 -12.38 -5.05
CA ALA A 130 8.78 -13.66 -4.55
C ALA A 130 7.64 -14.68 -4.35
N GLN A 131 6.50 -14.24 -3.80
CA GLN A 131 5.32 -15.09 -3.66
C GLN A 131 4.85 -15.61 -5.02
N VAL A 132 4.76 -14.73 -6.02
CA VAL A 132 4.32 -15.09 -7.37
C VAL A 132 5.31 -16.00 -8.07
N LEU A 133 6.62 -15.79 -7.90
CA LEU A 133 7.62 -16.59 -8.61
C LEU A 133 7.87 -17.95 -7.94
N PHE A 134 7.75 -18.06 -6.61
CA PHE A 134 8.24 -19.22 -5.87
C PHE A 134 7.19 -19.96 -5.03
N ILE A 135 6.09 -19.32 -4.64
CA ILE A 135 5.12 -19.92 -3.70
C ILE A 135 3.81 -20.25 -4.40
N TYR A 136 3.20 -19.26 -5.06
CA TYR A 136 1.91 -19.41 -5.73
C TYR A 136 1.91 -18.72 -7.12
N PRO A 137 2.56 -19.33 -8.13
CA PRO A 137 2.59 -18.79 -9.49
C PRO A 137 1.23 -18.74 -10.20
N HIS A 138 0.25 -19.45 -9.63
CA HIS A 138 -1.11 -19.60 -10.12
C HIS A 138 -1.95 -18.31 -10.05
N GLY A 139 -1.54 -17.31 -9.27
CA GLY A 139 -2.25 -16.04 -9.17
C GLY A 139 -2.10 -15.15 -10.42
N PHE A 140 -0.98 -15.23 -11.14
CA PHE A 140 -0.60 -14.19 -12.10
C PHE A 140 -1.56 -14.10 -13.30
N PRO A 141 -2.13 -12.92 -13.62
CA PRO A 141 -3.20 -12.79 -14.62
C PRO A 141 -2.80 -13.18 -16.04
N VAL A 142 -1.50 -13.27 -16.35
CA VAL A 142 -0.99 -13.67 -17.67
C VAL A 142 -0.26 -15.02 -17.69
N GLY A 143 -0.36 -15.81 -16.62
CA GLY A 143 0.22 -17.17 -16.52
C GLY A 143 -0.64 -18.27 -17.15
N ALA A 144 -0.28 -19.53 -16.93
CA ALA A 144 -1.15 -20.68 -17.25
C ALA A 144 -2.37 -20.70 -16.32
N THR A 145 -3.52 -21.19 -16.80
CA THR A 145 -4.72 -21.29 -15.96
C THR A 145 -4.47 -22.33 -14.85
N PRO A 146 -4.70 -22.00 -13.57
CA PRO A 146 -4.43 -22.93 -12.48
C PRO A 146 -5.39 -24.13 -12.46
N ALA A 147 -5.03 -25.13 -11.66
CA ALA A 147 -5.82 -26.35 -11.48
C ALA A 147 -7.20 -26.09 -10.83
N ASP A 148 -7.35 -25.01 -10.05
CA ASP A 148 -8.62 -24.56 -9.47
C ASP A 148 -9.52 -23.82 -10.48
N GLY A 149 -9.02 -23.53 -11.69
CA GLY A 149 -9.72 -22.83 -12.74
C GLY A 149 -9.90 -21.31 -12.52
N VAL A 150 -9.35 -20.73 -11.44
CA VAL A 150 -9.52 -19.33 -11.07
C VAL A 150 -8.23 -18.55 -11.35
N ARG A 151 -8.31 -17.59 -12.27
CA ARG A 151 -7.17 -16.74 -12.66
C ARG A 151 -7.34 -15.34 -12.08
N GLY A 152 -6.26 -14.77 -11.52
CA GLY A 152 -6.22 -13.35 -11.17
C GLY A 152 -7.08 -12.93 -9.96
N PHE A 153 -7.52 -13.85 -9.12
CA PHE A 153 -8.25 -13.52 -7.88
C PHE A 153 -7.36 -12.66 -6.96
N GLY A 154 -7.90 -11.60 -6.36
CA GLY A 154 -7.18 -10.65 -5.48
C GLY A 154 -6.29 -9.61 -6.21
N TRP A 155 -5.79 -9.93 -7.41
CA TRP A 155 -4.88 -9.05 -8.16
C TRP A 155 -5.34 -7.62 -8.43
N PRO A 156 -6.63 -7.34 -8.73
CA PRO A 156 -7.08 -5.97 -8.95
C PRO A 156 -6.82 -5.08 -7.72
N GLN A 157 -6.96 -5.62 -6.52
CA GLN A 157 -6.78 -4.87 -5.28
C GLN A 157 -5.29 -4.70 -4.95
N ILE A 158 -4.47 -5.73 -5.17
CA ILE A 158 -3.00 -5.64 -5.11
C ILE A 158 -2.48 -4.54 -6.06
N ALA A 159 -2.89 -4.61 -7.33
CA ALA A 159 -2.51 -3.64 -8.34
C ALA A 159 -2.97 -2.22 -7.98
N ALA A 160 -4.18 -2.08 -7.44
CA ALA A 160 -4.71 -0.77 -7.05
C ALA A 160 -3.88 -0.12 -5.95
N TRP A 161 -3.55 -0.82 -4.87
CA TRP A 161 -2.79 -0.21 -3.79
C TRP A 161 -1.36 0.14 -4.22
N ILE A 162 -0.70 -0.74 -5.00
CA ILE A 162 0.64 -0.46 -5.56
C ILE A 162 0.58 0.76 -6.47
N ALA A 163 -0.41 0.85 -7.36
CA ALA A 163 -0.56 1.95 -8.29
C ALA A 163 -0.83 3.28 -7.57
N ILE A 164 -1.75 3.29 -6.60
CA ILE A 164 -2.08 4.48 -5.81
C ILE A 164 -0.86 4.95 -5.01
N TRP A 165 -0.13 4.04 -4.36
CA TRP A 165 1.06 4.37 -3.57
C TRP A 165 2.18 4.91 -4.46
N SER A 166 2.47 4.23 -5.57
CA SER A 166 3.48 4.65 -6.55
C SER A 166 3.16 6.02 -7.13
N PHE A 167 1.89 6.24 -7.49
CA PHE A 167 1.41 7.52 -7.99
C PHE A 167 1.54 8.62 -6.93
N ALA A 168 1.23 8.35 -5.66
CA ALA A 168 1.37 9.31 -4.57
C ALA A 168 2.83 9.78 -4.39
N LEU A 169 3.78 8.84 -4.46
CA LEU A 169 5.21 9.15 -4.40
C LEU A 169 5.67 9.95 -5.62
N TRP A 170 5.25 9.57 -6.83
CA TRP A 170 5.55 10.33 -8.05
C TRP A 170 4.97 11.75 -8.00
N PHE A 171 3.70 11.87 -7.60
CA PHE A 171 2.95 13.13 -7.57
C PHE A 171 3.55 14.15 -6.58
N SER A 172 4.13 13.67 -5.48
CA SER A 172 4.79 14.51 -4.46
C SER A 172 6.28 14.79 -4.72
N ARG A 173 6.87 14.22 -5.78
CA ARG A 173 8.32 14.34 -6.05
C ARG A 173 8.77 15.76 -6.41
N GLY A 174 7.92 16.54 -7.08
CA GLY A 174 8.30 17.83 -7.71
C GLY A 174 8.72 18.94 -6.74
N GLU A 175 8.16 18.98 -5.53
CA GLU A 175 8.41 20.06 -4.55
C GLU A 175 9.55 19.73 -3.57
N ALA A 176 9.75 18.44 -3.28
CA ALA A 176 10.83 17.96 -2.42
C ALA A 176 12.22 18.23 -3.02
N VAL A 177 12.34 18.23 -4.35
CA VAL A 177 13.61 18.49 -5.06
C VAL A 177 13.96 19.99 -5.06
N THR A 178 12.97 20.87 -5.28
CA THR A 178 13.17 22.33 -5.39
C THR A 178 13.57 22.97 -4.06
N ARG A 179 13.03 22.50 -2.92
CA ARG A 179 13.26 23.14 -1.62
C ARG A 179 14.68 23.00 -1.09
N ALA A 180 15.36 21.87 -1.31
CA ALA A 180 16.74 21.72 -0.83
C ALA A 180 17.81 22.26 -1.78
N GLY A 181 17.42 22.74 -2.96
CA GLY A 181 18.30 23.57 -3.80
C GLY A 181 18.33 25.03 -3.33
N ARG A 182 17.33 25.46 -2.54
CA ARG A 182 17.26 26.83 -2.02
C ARG A 182 18.17 26.91 -0.79
N LYS A 183 19.45 27.27 -1.01
CA LYS A 183 20.31 27.73 0.09
C LYS A 183 19.55 28.84 0.85
N PRO A 184 19.51 28.82 2.19
CA PRO A 184 18.98 29.96 2.93
C PRO A 184 19.78 31.17 2.46
N SER A 185 19.08 32.11 1.83
CA SER A 185 19.64 33.42 1.53
C SER A 185 20.00 34.01 2.89
N LEU A 186 21.28 33.95 3.24
CA LEU A 186 21.88 34.79 4.25
C LEU A 186 21.84 36.22 3.68
N THR A 187 20.64 36.78 3.56
CA THR A 187 20.48 38.21 3.43
C THR A 187 20.83 38.75 4.80
N HIS A 188 22.13 38.95 4.96
CA HIS A 188 22.77 39.65 6.05
C HIS A 188 22.05 40.98 6.19
N ARG A 189 21.14 41.06 7.14
CA ARG A 189 20.47 42.31 7.51
C ARG A 189 21.55 43.12 8.23
N SER A 190 22.28 43.95 7.49
CA SER A 190 23.05 45.03 8.11
C SER A 190 22.05 45.90 8.84
N THR A 191 22.01 45.77 10.16
CA THR A 191 21.44 46.80 11.02
C THR A 191 22.19 48.10 10.72
N PRO A 192 21.53 49.18 10.28
CA PRO A 192 22.18 50.47 10.25
C PRO A 192 22.51 50.83 11.70
N GLU A 193 23.80 51.02 11.99
CA GLU A 193 24.24 51.70 13.19
C GLU A 193 23.70 53.13 13.10
N ASN A 194 22.71 53.44 13.95
CA ASN A 194 22.30 54.81 14.18
C ASN A 194 23.35 55.44 15.08
N GLY A 195 23.97 56.51 14.58
CA GLY A 195 24.91 57.36 15.31
C GLY A 195 24.26 58.26 16.35
#